data_AF-A0A1G2YNH1-F1
#
_entry.id   AF-A0A1G2YNH1-F1
#
_cell.length_a   1.000
_cell.length_b   1.000
_cell.length_c   1.000
_cell.angle_alpha   90.00
_cell.angle_beta   90.00
_cell.angle_gamma   90.00
#
_symmetry.space_group_name_H-M   'P 1'
#
loop_
_entity.id
_entity.type
_entity.pdbx_description
1 polymer ?
#
loop_
_entity_poly.entity_id
_entity_poly.type
_entity_poly.pdbx_seq_one_letter_code
_entity_poly.pdbx_strand_id
1 'polypeptide(L)'
;MNLAAGLNAMMTRSCVAKGTRRHLGKDYDFYYNPMWSLFGDNTRGPAGTVYDTSNQGPYGWSMLDQVLFHHSIVPLFHDVEILTSAGGYSLMDENGHPDAKNFSDHFPILVTLCGGDHE
;
A
#
# COMPACT_ATOMS: atom_id res chain seq x y z
N MET A 1 -17.04 3.89 -22.90
CA MET A 1 -15.59 3.97 -22.58
C MET A 1 -15.45 3.52 -21.13
N ASN A 2 -15.15 2.24 -20.88
CA ASN A 2 -14.96 1.75 -19.51
C ASN A 2 -13.60 2.25 -19.00
N LEU A 3 -13.61 3.44 -18.39
CA LEU A 3 -12.45 4.11 -17.78
C LEU A 3 -12.07 3.52 -16.41
N ALA A 4 -12.68 2.43 -15.98
CA ALA A 4 -12.42 1.82 -14.68
C ALA A 4 -11.62 0.51 -14.84
N ALA A 5 -10.35 0.63 -15.19
CA ALA A 5 -9.38 -0.43 -14.90
C ALA A 5 -8.28 0.19 -14.04
N GLY A 6 -8.59 0.48 -12.78
CA GLY A 6 -7.59 0.96 -11.82
C GLY A 6 -6.44 -0.02 -11.78
N LEU A 7 -5.35 0.32 -12.48
CA LEU A 7 -4.08 -0.39 -12.69
C LEU A 7 -4.14 -1.94 -12.80
N ASN A 8 -5.30 -2.56 -13.03
CA ASN A 8 -5.56 -4.01 -12.89
C ASN A 8 -4.88 -4.63 -11.64
N ALA A 9 -4.99 -3.95 -10.50
CA ALA A 9 -4.39 -4.39 -9.24
C ALA A 9 -5.16 -5.55 -8.60
N MET A 10 -4.45 -6.48 -7.96
CA MET A 10 -4.97 -7.68 -7.30
C MET A 10 -4.44 -7.81 -5.86
N MET A 11 -5.25 -8.41 -4.98
CA MET A 11 -4.97 -8.59 -3.55
C MET A 11 -3.97 -9.69 -3.24
N THR A 12 -3.75 -10.62 -4.16
CA THR A 12 -2.95 -11.81 -3.87
C THR A 12 -1.91 -12.06 -4.95
N ARG A 13 -0.75 -12.56 -4.53
CA ARG A 13 0.32 -12.99 -5.42
C ARG A 13 -0.14 -14.07 -6.41
N SER A 14 -1.06 -14.95 -5.99
CA SER A 14 -1.61 -16.01 -6.84
C SER A 14 -2.45 -15.46 -8.00
N CYS A 15 -3.21 -14.38 -7.79
CA CYS A 15 -4.00 -13.76 -8.85
C CYS A 15 -3.11 -13.09 -9.92
N VAL A 16 -2.01 -12.45 -9.51
CA VAL A 16 -1.09 -11.77 -10.43
C VAL A 16 -0.12 -12.71 -11.14
N ALA A 17 0.09 -13.93 -10.63
CA ALA A 17 1.03 -14.90 -11.19
C ALA A 17 0.73 -15.28 -12.65
N LYS A 18 -0.50 -15.02 -13.12
CA LYS A 18 -0.89 -15.17 -14.54
C LYS A 18 -0.23 -14.15 -15.48
N GLY A 19 0.38 -13.10 -14.94
CA GLY A 19 1.05 -12.04 -15.69
C GLY A 19 0.08 -11.04 -16.30
N THR A 20 -0.74 -11.48 -17.26
CA THR A 20 -1.65 -10.61 -17.99
C THR A 20 -3.08 -11.17 -18.06
N ARG A 21 -4.04 -10.29 -18.42
CA ARG A 21 -5.36 -10.71 -18.90
C ARG A 21 -5.66 -10.12 -20.27
N ARG A 22 -6.33 -10.91 -21.12
CA ARG A 22 -6.89 -10.42 -22.38
C ARG A 22 -8.31 -9.89 -22.16
N HIS A 23 -8.56 -8.65 -22.52
CA HIS A 23 -9.86 -7.99 -22.46
C HIS A 23 -10.11 -7.16 -23.73
N LEU A 24 -11.22 -7.41 -24.43
CA LEU A 24 -11.56 -6.73 -25.70
C LEU A 24 -10.42 -6.74 -26.73
N GLY A 25 -9.72 -7.87 -26.85
CA GLY A 25 -8.60 -8.05 -27.79
C GLY A 25 -7.29 -7.36 -27.38
N LYS A 26 -7.21 -6.78 -26.18
CA LYS A 26 -6.00 -6.17 -25.64
C LYS A 26 -5.52 -6.91 -24.40
N ASP A 27 -4.22 -7.08 -24.28
CA ASP A 27 -3.61 -7.64 -23.07
C ASP A 27 -3.30 -6.52 -22.07
N TYR A 28 -3.51 -6.81 -20.80
CA TYR A 28 -3.29 -5.90 -19.69
C TYR A 28 -2.47 -6.61 -18.62
N ASP A 29 -1.38 -5.98 -18.18
CA ASP A 29 -0.57 -6.47 -17.07
C ASP A 29 -1.34 -6.45 -15.74
N PHE A 30 -1.10 -7.47 -14.92
CA PHE A 30 -1.53 -7.50 -13.55
C PHE A 30 -0.53 -6.80 -12.63
N TYR A 31 -1.09 -6.14 -11.62
CA TYR A 31 -0.32 -5.52 -10.55
C TYR A 31 -0.75 -6.12 -9.22
N TYR A 32 0.19 -6.24 -8.30
CA TYR A 32 -0.05 -6.69 -6.95
C TYR A 32 -0.09 -5.50 -6.00
N ASN A 33 -1.13 -5.41 -5.18
CA ASN A 33 -1.27 -4.38 -4.16
C ASN A 33 -1.18 -5.00 -2.76
N PRO A 34 -0.02 -4.96 -2.09
CA PRO A 34 0.10 -5.47 -0.75
C PRO A 34 -0.52 -4.55 0.31
N MET A 35 -0.80 -3.28 0.01
CA MET A 35 -1.46 -2.38 0.97
C MET A 35 -2.82 -2.89 1.42
N TRP A 36 -3.50 -3.68 0.57
CA TRP A 36 -4.76 -4.34 0.91
C TRP A 36 -4.66 -5.32 2.09
N SER A 37 -3.45 -5.76 2.47
CA SER A 37 -3.22 -6.58 3.67
C SER A 37 -3.15 -5.79 4.98
N LEU A 38 -3.10 -4.44 4.91
CA LEU A 38 -2.93 -3.53 6.05
C LEU A 38 -4.20 -2.73 6.39
N PHE A 39 -5.36 -3.11 5.84
CA PHE A 39 -6.60 -2.36 6.07
C PHE A 39 -7.22 -2.64 7.45
N GLY A 40 -7.32 -1.59 8.27
CA GLY A 40 -8.11 -1.59 9.48
C GLY A 40 -7.40 -2.17 10.71
N ASP A 41 -8.18 -2.25 11.79
CA ASP A 41 -7.77 -2.55 13.16
C ASP A 41 -7.38 -4.01 13.41
N ASN A 42 -7.75 -4.93 12.52
CA ASN A 42 -7.35 -6.34 12.59
C ASN A 42 -5.97 -6.61 11.97
N THR A 43 -5.15 -5.57 11.78
CA THR A 43 -3.79 -5.67 11.24
C THR A 43 -2.77 -5.19 12.27
N ARG A 44 -1.48 -5.51 12.07
CA ARG A 44 -0.41 -5.20 13.05
C ARG A 44 -0.05 -3.70 13.10
N GLY A 45 -0.37 -2.95 12.03
CA GLY A 45 0.01 -1.55 11.86
C GLY A 45 -1.08 -0.55 12.26
N PRO A 46 -0.88 0.75 11.99
CA PRO A 46 -1.95 1.72 12.08
C PRO A 46 -3.07 1.38 11.09
N ALA A 47 -4.29 1.86 11.36
CA ALA A 47 -5.47 1.55 10.55
C ALA A 47 -5.42 2.12 9.12
N GLY A 48 -4.52 3.08 8.88
CA GLY A 48 -4.31 3.77 7.60
C GLY A 48 -2.99 4.52 7.58
N THR A 49 -2.72 5.21 6.48
CA THR A 49 -1.55 6.09 6.35
C THR A 49 -1.85 7.52 6.75
N VAL A 50 -3.11 7.95 6.68
CA VAL A 50 -3.53 9.33 7.01
C VAL A 50 -4.75 9.30 7.92
N TYR A 51 -4.82 10.29 8.81
CA TYR A 51 -6.01 10.58 9.62
C TYR A 51 -6.39 12.05 9.41
N ASP A 52 -7.57 12.30 8.82
CA ASP A 52 -8.08 13.66 8.60
C ASP A 52 -9.52 13.78 9.08
N THR A 53 -9.83 14.79 9.91
CA THR A 53 -11.19 15.09 10.37
C THR A 53 -11.77 16.36 9.74
N SER A 54 -11.12 16.90 8.71
CA SER A 54 -11.61 18.07 7.97
C SER A 54 -12.89 17.75 7.20
N ASN A 55 -13.74 18.76 7.01
CA ASN A 55 -14.99 18.61 6.26
C ASN A 55 -14.78 18.39 4.75
N GLN A 56 -13.55 18.47 4.26
CA GLN A 56 -13.20 18.35 2.84
C GLN A 56 -12.39 17.09 2.53
N GLY A 57 -11.88 16.40 3.55
CA GLY A 57 -11.09 15.19 3.41
C GLY A 57 -11.87 13.92 3.75
N PRO A 58 -11.21 12.75 3.63
CA PRO A 58 -11.81 11.49 3.99
C PRO A 58 -11.85 11.37 5.52
N TYR A 59 -12.99 11.77 6.09
CA TYR A 59 -13.23 11.83 7.53
C TYR A 59 -12.77 10.54 8.27
N GLY A 60 -11.72 10.65 9.08
CA GLY A 60 -11.10 9.58 9.86
C GLY A 60 -9.87 8.96 9.20
N TRP A 61 -9.64 7.68 9.49
CA TRP A 61 -8.53 6.92 8.92
C TRP A 61 -8.74 6.61 7.44
N SER A 62 -7.69 6.80 6.65
CA SER A 62 -7.67 6.40 5.23
C SER A 62 -6.34 5.80 4.81
N MET A 63 -6.40 4.98 3.76
CA MET A 63 -5.25 4.34 3.13
C MET A 63 -5.14 4.85 1.67
N LEU A 64 -4.87 6.14 1.51
CA LEU A 64 -4.80 6.76 0.17
C LEU A 64 -3.48 6.43 -0.54
N ASP A 65 -2.41 6.26 0.23
CA ASP A 65 -1.10 5.91 -0.28
C ASP A 65 -1.07 4.43 -0.65
N GLN A 66 -0.71 4.13 -1.90
CA GLN A 66 -0.75 2.78 -2.45
C GLN A 66 0.60 2.39 -3.04
N VAL A 67 1.03 1.16 -2.78
CA VAL A 67 2.18 0.53 -3.44
C VAL A 67 1.68 -0.53 -4.40
N LEU A 68 2.16 -0.51 -5.64
CA LEU A 68 1.77 -1.46 -6.68
C LEU A 68 3.00 -2.07 -7.33
N PHE A 69 3.02 -3.39 -7.41
CA PHE A 69 4.08 -4.16 -8.04
C PHE A 69 3.61 -4.71 -9.37
N HIS A 70 4.36 -4.45 -10.44
CA HIS A 70 4.17 -5.17 -11.70
C HIS A 70 4.38 -6.68 -11.47
N HIS A 71 3.59 -7.55 -12.10
CA HIS A 71 3.66 -9.01 -11.89
C HIS A 71 5.09 -9.58 -11.95
N SER A 72 5.94 -9.05 -12.83
CA SER A 72 7.32 -9.52 -13.01
C SER A 72 8.25 -9.27 -11.81
N ILE A 73 7.93 -8.32 -10.93
CA ILE A 73 8.77 -7.99 -9.74
C ILE A 73 8.18 -8.54 -8.44
N VAL A 74 6.98 -9.11 -8.48
CA VAL A 74 6.31 -9.74 -7.32
C VAL A 74 7.15 -10.84 -6.66
N PRO A 75 7.97 -11.64 -7.38
CA PRO A 75 8.88 -12.59 -6.74
C PRO A 75 9.91 -11.95 -5.80
N LEU A 76 10.27 -10.69 -6.03
CA LEU A 76 11.23 -9.94 -5.19
C LEU A 76 10.56 -9.33 -3.96
N PHE A 77 9.23 -9.19 -3.96
CA PHE A 77 8.51 -8.58 -2.84
C PHE A 77 8.61 -9.46 -1.59
N HIS A 78 9.08 -8.89 -0.48
CA HIS A 78 9.14 -9.58 0.81
C HIS A 78 8.01 -9.11 1.72
N ASP A 79 7.99 -7.82 2.04
CA ASP A 79 7.10 -7.27 3.06
C ASP A 79 6.74 -5.79 2.81
N VAL A 80 5.60 -5.37 3.36
CA VAL A 80 5.17 -3.96 3.40
C VAL A 80 4.70 -3.60 4.82
N GLU A 81 5.12 -2.45 5.30
CA GLU A 81 4.77 -1.94 6.62
C GLU A 81 4.46 -0.44 6.55
N ILE A 82 3.51 0.02 7.36
CA ILE A 82 3.31 1.45 7.63
C ILE A 82 4.04 1.76 8.93
N LEU A 83 5.03 2.64 8.84
CA LEU A 83 5.90 2.93 9.97
C LEU A 83 5.28 4.01 10.88
N THR A 84 5.23 3.72 12.17
CA THR A 84 4.82 4.68 13.22
C THR A 84 6.01 5.22 14.02
N SER A 85 7.23 4.79 13.70
CA SER A 85 8.46 5.25 14.32
C SER A 85 9.63 5.22 13.34
N ALA A 86 10.64 6.04 13.60
CA ALA A 86 11.90 6.05 12.85
C ALA A 86 13.08 6.21 13.82
N GLY A 87 13.86 5.15 14.00
CA GLY A 87 14.91 5.11 15.02
C GLY A 87 14.33 5.29 16.43
N GLY A 88 14.77 6.33 17.15
CA GLY A 88 14.26 6.65 18.49
C GLY A 88 13.04 7.59 18.52
N TYR A 89 12.53 8.00 17.35
CA TYR A 89 11.43 8.97 17.24
C TYR A 89 10.10 8.27 16.98
N SER A 90 9.06 8.63 17.74
CA SER A 90 7.67 8.34 17.38
C SER A 90 7.22 9.30 16.28
N LEU A 91 6.58 8.77 15.23
CA LEU A 91 5.95 9.57 14.17
C LEU A 91 4.47 9.88 14.48
N MET A 92 3.99 9.40 15.62
CA MET A 92 2.61 9.58 16.07
C MET A 92 2.46 10.78 17.01
N ASP A 93 1.29 11.41 16.97
CA ASP A 93 0.81 12.35 17.97
C ASP A 93 0.37 11.62 19.26
N GLU A 94 -0.10 12.40 20.25
CA GLU A 94 -0.58 11.86 21.52
C GLU A 94 -1.84 10.97 21.40
N ASN A 95 -2.52 10.99 20.26
CA ASN A 95 -3.72 10.21 19.97
C ASN A 95 -3.41 8.96 19.12
N GLY A 96 -2.15 8.77 18.70
CA GLY A 96 -1.76 7.67 17.81
C GLY A 96 -1.99 7.94 16.31
N HIS A 97 -2.27 9.19 15.93
CA HIS A 97 -2.39 9.63 14.53
C HIS A 97 -1.03 10.11 14.00
N PRO A 98 -0.85 10.30 12.67
CA PRO A 98 0.34 10.97 12.16
C PRO A 98 0.54 12.36 12.79
N ASP A 99 1.73 12.62 13.34
CA ASP A 99 2.05 13.94 13.87
C ASP A 99 2.40 14.91 12.74
N ALA A 100 1.35 15.54 12.21
CA ALA A 100 1.43 16.53 11.15
C ALA A 100 2.18 17.81 11.53
N LYS A 101 2.38 18.07 12.83
CA LYS A 101 3.03 19.30 13.31
C LYS A 101 4.55 19.16 13.29
N ASN A 102 5.07 18.00 13.67
CA ASN A 102 6.51 17.77 13.79
C ASN A 102 7.08 16.92 12.63
N PHE A 103 6.26 16.10 11.97
CA PHE A 103 6.70 15.21 10.90
C PHE A 103 5.84 15.38 9.63
N SER A 104 4.76 14.60 9.49
CA SER A 104 3.88 14.60 8.32
C SER A 104 2.48 14.15 8.75
N ASP A 105 1.47 14.63 8.02
CA ASP A 105 0.08 14.19 8.07
C ASP A 105 -0.13 12.76 7.50
N HIS A 106 0.91 12.17 6.90
CA HIS A 106 0.91 10.79 6.43
C HIS A 106 2.04 9.97 7.11
N PHE A 107 1.74 8.73 7.46
CA PHE A 107 2.77 7.76 7.85
C PHE A 107 3.56 7.27 6.63
N PRO A 108 4.89 7.10 6.77
CA PRO A 108 5.71 6.52 5.72
C PRO A 108 5.43 5.02 5.53
N ILE A 109 5.54 4.56 4.29
CA ILE A 109 5.42 3.15 3.92
C ILE A 109 6.83 2.59 3.66
N LEU A 110 7.17 1.48 4.33
CA LEU A 110 8.39 0.72 4.08
C LEU A 110 8.05 -0.50 3.22
N VAL A 111 8.79 -0.65 2.13
CA VAL A 111 8.75 -1.84 1.28
C VAL A 111 10.09 -2.55 1.40
N THR A 112 10.04 -3.84 1.70
CA THR A 112 11.22 -4.71 1.66
C THR A 112 11.19 -5.58 0.42
N LEU A 113 12.27 -5.53 -0.37
CA LEU A 113 12.50 -6.43 -1.50
C LEU A 113 13.70 -7.33 -1.18
N CYS A 114 13.59 -8.62 -1.47
CA CYS A 114 14.74 -9.53 -1.46
C CYS A 114 15.37 -9.51 -2.85
N GLY A 115 16.70 -9.31 -2.92
CA GLY A 115 17.44 -9.67 -4.13
C GLY A 115 17.32 -11.17 -4.36
N GLY A 116 17.10 -11.59 -5.60
CA GLY A 116 17.22 -13.01 -5.91
C GLY A 116 18.67 -13.42 -5.69
N ASP A 117 18.90 -14.43 -4.85
CA ASP A 117 20.07 -15.29 -5.03
C ASP A 117 19.87 -15.96 -6.40
N HIS A 118 20.38 -15.32 -7.44
CA HIS A 118 20.54 -15.92 -8.75
C HIS A 118 21.72 -16.89 -8.63
N GLU A 119 21.46 -18.12 -8.19
CA GLU A 119 22.23 -19.29 -8.61
C GLU A 119 21.67 -19.84 -9.92
#